data_AF-A0A7S0C7J2-F1
#
_entry.id   AF-A0A7S0C7J2-F1
#
_cell.length_a   1.000
_cell.length_b   1.000
_cell.length_c   1.000
_cell.angle_alpha   90.00
_cell.angle_beta   90.00
_cell.angle_gamma   90.00
#
_symmetry.space_group_name_H-M   'P 1'
#
loop_
_entity.id
_entity.type
_entity.pdbx_description
1 polymer ?
#
loop_
_entity_poly.entity_id
_entity_poly.type
_entity_poly.pdbx_seq_one_letter_code
_entity_poly.pdbx_strand_id
1 'polypeptide(L)'
;HGRGYGKYSGTVVDRDGYIYGIPYGSKRIVKYSPRNGTTFNVGGQAEHYSKCVNGALARDGNIYAVGDKRVLKIDVKNNSHSFIENNTISGWLDVLLGNDGCWYSPPAISGPLLHVLKLDLETMNTYAVGDEDVGEDG
;
A
#
# COMPACT_ATOMS: atom_id res chain seq x y z
N HIS A 1 21.72 18.51 13.23
CA HIS A 1 21.14 18.41 11.87
C HIS A 1 20.06 17.33 11.87
N GLY A 2 18.79 17.70 11.95
CA GLY A 2 17.69 16.73 11.86
C GLY A 2 17.51 16.32 10.39
N ARG A 3 17.69 15.03 10.08
CA ARG A 3 17.28 14.48 8.78
C ARG A 3 15.76 14.60 8.71
N GLY A 4 15.26 15.58 7.98
CA GLY A 4 13.83 15.71 7.70
C GLY A 4 13.41 14.53 6.83
N TYR A 5 12.85 13.49 7.43
CA TYR A 5 12.18 12.45 6.68
C TYR A 5 11.02 13.10 5.91
N GLY A 6 10.90 12.85 4.60
CA GLY A 6 9.81 13.37 3.78
C GLY A 6 8.45 12.99 4.38
N LYS A 7 7.50 13.93 4.38
CA LYS A 7 6.16 13.70 4.96
C LYS A 7 5.40 12.59 4.21
N TYR A 8 5.60 12.53 2.89
CA TYR A 8 4.97 11.60 1.97
C TYR A 8 6.05 10.98 1.09
N SER A 9 5.94 9.67 0.83
CA SER A 9 6.91 8.85 0.09
C SER A 9 6.41 8.47 -1.31
N GLY A 10 5.10 8.35 -1.48
CA GLY A 10 4.45 7.98 -2.73
C GLY A 10 3.10 8.66 -2.90
N THR A 11 2.51 8.45 -4.07
CA THR A 11 1.18 8.97 -4.39
C THR A 11 0.37 7.94 -5.17
N VAL A 12 -0.94 7.92 -4.95
CA VAL A 12 -1.88 7.03 -5.67
C VAL A 12 -2.99 7.87 -6.28
N VAL A 13 -3.36 7.56 -7.52
CA VAL A 13 -4.47 8.23 -8.22
C VAL A 13 -5.72 7.36 -8.11
N ASP A 14 -6.84 7.95 -7.69
CA ASP A 14 -8.15 7.27 -7.70
C ASP A 14 -8.82 7.31 -9.09
N ARG A 15 -10.00 6.68 -9.23
CA ARG A 15 -10.73 6.64 -10.51
C ARG A 15 -11.29 8.00 -10.94
N ASP A 16 -11.43 8.95 -10.01
CA ASP A 16 -11.94 10.29 -10.27
C ASP A 16 -10.80 11.27 -10.64
N GLY A 17 -9.55 10.82 -10.53
CA GLY A 17 -8.33 11.58 -10.83
C GLY A 17 -7.80 12.40 -9.66
N TYR A 18 -8.25 12.14 -8.43
CA TYR A 18 -7.63 12.73 -7.24
C TYR A 18 -6.36 11.98 -6.86
N ILE A 19 -5.38 12.72 -6.36
CA ILE A 19 -4.06 12.22 -5.98
C ILE A 19 -3.98 12.13 -4.47
N TYR A 20 -3.69 10.95 -3.93
CA TYR A 20 -3.56 10.70 -2.50
C TYR A 20 -2.09 10.62 -2.11
N GLY A 21 -1.67 11.42 -1.14
CA GLY A 21 -0.31 11.38 -0.60
C GLY A 21 -0.16 10.26 0.42
N ILE A 22 0.70 9.29 0.12
CA ILE A 22 0.96 8.14 0.98
C ILE A 22 1.90 8.57 2.11
N PRO A 23 1.44 8.52 3.38
CA PRO A 23 2.21 9.02 4.51
C PRO A 23 3.44 8.16 4.79
N TYR A 24 4.56 8.82 5.07
CA TYR A 24 5.79 8.20 5.59
C TYR A 24 6.22 8.82 6.92
N GLY A 25 6.39 10.15 6.92
CA GLY A 25 6.70 10.97 8.09
C GLY A 25 5.51 11.78 8.60
N SER A 26 4.29 11.43 8.20
CA SER A 26 3.07 12.21 8.49
C SER A 26 2.01 11.38 9.21
N LYS A 27 1.29 12.02 10.14
CA LYS A 27 0.05 11.50 10.73
C LYS A 27 -1.21 11.93 9.97
N ARG A 28 -1.06 12.78 8.95
CA ARG A 28 -2.18 13.20 8.09
C ARG A 28 -2.01 12.67 6.69
N ILE A 29 -3.09 12.12 6.17
CA ILE A 29 -3.23 11.71 4.78
C ILE A 29 -3.85 12.87 4.00
N VAL A 30 -3.31 13.15 2.83
CA VAL A 30 -3.76 14.25 1.98
C VAL A 30 -4.34 13.73 0.69
N LYS A 31 -5.38 14.40 0.21
CA LYS A 31 -6.00 14.22 -1.09
C LYS A 31 -5.85 15.51 -1.86
N TYR A 32 -5.37 15.46 -3.10
CA TYR A 32 -5.13 16.61 -3.96
C TYR A 32 -5.98 16.49 -5.22
N SER A 33 -6.59 17.59 -5.62
CA SER A 33 -7.34 17.71 -6.86
C SER A 33 -6.52 18.48 -7.90
N PRO A 34 -6.01 17.82 -8.95
CA PRO A 34 -5.28 18.52 -10.01
C PRO A 34 -6.18 19.44 -10.82
N ARG A 35 -7.50 19.21 -10.83
CA ARG A 35 -8.47 20.02 -11.60
C ARG A 35 -8.61 21.44 -11.08
N ASN A 36 -8.50 21.63 -9.76
CA ASN A 36 -8.71 22.94 -9.12
C ASN A 36 -7.57 23.32 -8.16
N GLY A 37 -6.46 22.57 -8.16
CA GLY A 37 -5.26 22.87 -7.37
C GLY A 37 -5.47 22.82 -5.85
N THR A 38 -6.49 22.11 -5.37
CA THR A 38 -6.87 22.12 -3.94
C THR A 38 -6.44 20.84 -3.22
N THR A 39 -5.98 20.99 -1.98
CA THR A 39 -5.60 19.89 -1.07
C THR A 39 -6.58 19.77 0.09
N PHE A 40 -6.95 18.54 0.43
CA PHE A 40 -7.87 18.16 1.48
C PHE A 40 -7.21 17.15 2.44
N ASN A 41 -7.69 17.08 3.68
CA ASN A 41 -7.34 15.98 4.57
C ASN A 41 -8.31 14.80 4.33
N VAL A 42 -7.76 13.59 4.43
CA VAL A 42 -8.55 12.35 4.36
C VAL A 42 -8.81 11.85 5.78
N GLY A 43 -10.05 12.03 6.24
CA GLY A 43 -10.43 11.79 7.63
C GLY A 43 -9.67 12.69 8.62
N GLY A 44 -9.59 12.20 9.86
CA GLY A 44 -8.87 12.87 10.96
C GLY A 44 -7.35 12.72 10.87
N GLN A 45 -6.66 13.17 11.90
CA GLN A 45 -5.25 12.87 12.08
C GLN A 45 -5.10 11.47 12.70
N ALA A 46 -4.27 10.63 12.10
CA ALA A 46 -3.95 9.32 12.66
C ALA A 46 -3.21 9.45 13.99
N GLU A 47 -3.36 8.45 14.86
CA GLU A 47 -2.67 8.42 16.16
C GLU A 47 -1.15 8.21 16.01
N HIS A 48 -0.75 7.45 14.98
CA HIS A 48 0.62 7.03 14.74
C HIS A 48 1.12 7.44 13.36
N TYR A 49 2.44 7.54 13.22
CA TYR A 49 3.06 7.70 11.91
C TYR A 49 2.88 6.41 11.10
N SER A 50 2.34 6.57 9.91
CA SER A 50 2.34 5.51 8.91
C SER A 50 3.66 5.61 8.15
N LYS A 51 4.53 4.60 8.27
CA LYS A 51 5.79 4.52 7.52
C LYS A 51 5.56 3.80 6.20
N CYS A 52 4.54 4.21 5.46
CA CYS A 52 4.23 3.58 4.18
C CYS A 52 5.17 4.12 3.12
N VAL A 53 5.61 3.28 2.19
CA VAL A 53 6.55 3.65 1.11
C VAL A 53 5.77 3.99 -0.15
N ASN A 54 4.78 3.16 -0.44
CA ASN A 54 3.90 3.30 -1.57
C ASN A 54 2.52 2.73 -1.23
N GLY A 55 1.56 2.93 -2.13
CA GLY A 55 0.24 2.35 -2.06
C GLY A 55 -0.31 2.06 -3.44
N ALA A 56 -1.50 1.47 -3.49
CA ALA A 56 -2.20 1.24 -4.74
C ALA A 56 -3.71 1.27 -4.56
N LEU A 57 -4.41 1.65 -5.63
CA LEU A 57 -5.85 1.61 -5.74
C LEU A 57 -6.31 0.18 -6.02
N ALA A 58 -7.01 -0.45 -5.09
CA ALA A 58 -7.54 -1.80 -5.25
C ALA A 58 -8.84 -1.83 -6.06
N ARG A 59 -9.29 -3.04 -6.42
CA ARG A 59 -10.51 -3.25 -7.22
C ARG A 59 -11.77 -2.77 -6.51
N ASP A 60 -11.80 -2.89 -5.20
CA ASP A 60 -12.88 -2.37 -4.33
C ASP A 60 -13.00 -0.84 -4.36
N GLY A 61 -12.05 -0.13 -5.00
CA GLY A 61 -12.01 1.31 -5.13
C GLY A 61 -11.37 2.04 -3.96
N ASN A 62 -10.81 1.30 -2.98
CA ASN A 62 -10.06 1.87 -1.87
C ASN A 62 -8.57 1.86 -2.18
N ILE A 63 -7.81 2.70 -1.48
CA ILE A 63 -6.35 2.72 -1.59
C ILE A 63 -5.77 2.01 -0.38
N TYR A 64 -4.82 1.12 -0.62
CA TYR A 64 -4.09 0.42 0.43
C TYR A 64 -2.62 0.85 0.41
N ALA A 65 -1.97 0.89 1.57
CA ALA A 65 -0.56 1.24 1.74
C ALA A 65 0.04 0.38 2.87
N VAL A 66 1.02 -0.47 2.56
CA VAL A 66 1.67 -1.32 3.58
C VAL A 66 2.68 -0.47 4.34
N GLY A 67 2.52 -0.41 5.65
CA GLY A 67 3.50 0.12 6.58
C GLY A 67 4.08 -0.97 7.47
N ASP A 68 5.02 -0.58 8.33
CA ASP A 68 5.83 -1.47 9.19
C ASP A 68 5.02 -2.54 9.96
N LYS A 69 3.90 -2.15 10.59
CA LYS A 69 3.06 -3.05 11.41
C LYS A 69 1.61 -3.14 10.97
N ARG A 70 1.21 -2.32 10.01
CA ARG A 70 -0.18 -2.07 9.66
C ARG A 70 -0.31 -1.76 8.19
N VAL A 71 -1.43 -2.17 7.60
CA VAL A 71 -1.86 -1.68 6.30
C VAL A 71 -2.79 -0.50 6.52
N LEU A 72 -2.43 0.64 5.95
CA LEU A 72 -3.32 1.78 5.84
C LEU A 72 -4.34 1.50 4.74
N LYS A 73 -5.63 1.58 5.07
CA LYS A 73 -6.74 1.61 4.11
C LYS A 73 -7.30 3.02 4.05
N ILE A 74 -7.40 3.57 2.85
CA ILE A 74 -8.06 4.83 2.56
C ILE A 74 -9.38 4.51 1.86
N ASP A 75 -10.48 4.87 2.51
CA ASP A 75 -11.80 4.81 1.93
C ASP A 75 -12.00 6.05 1.04
N VAL A 76 -11.87 5.84 -0.26
CA VAL A 76 -11.95 6.90 -1.27
C VAL A 76 -13.34 7.51 -1.28
N LYS A 77 -14.38 6.68 -1.18
CA LYS A 77 -15.78 7.08 -1.27
C LYS A 77 -16.20 7.93 -0.07
N ASN A 78 -15.79 7.52 1.13
CA ASN A 78 -16.19 8.17 2.38
C ASN A 78 -15.16 9.21 2.87
N ASN A 79 -14.08 9.43 2.11
CA ASN A 79 -12.97 10.33 2.47
C ASN A 79 -12.47 10.09 3.91
N SER A 80 -12.25 8.82 4.26
CA SER A 80 -11.80 8.40 5.58
C SER A 80 -10.64 7.42 5.47
N HIS A 81 -10.07 7.04 6.61
CA HIS A 81 -9.02 6.03 6.64
C HIS A 81 -9.16 5.13 7.86
N SER A 82 -8.60 3.94 7.76
CA SER A 82 -8.49 2.97 8.85
C SER A 82 -7.19 2.19 8.73
N PHE A 83 -6.85 1.45 9.78
CA PHE A 83 -5.68 0.59 9.81
C PHE A 83 -6.10 -0.85 10.02
N ILE A 84 -5.45 -1.73 9.27
CA ILE A 84 -5.56 -3.18 9.41
C ILE A 84 -4.25 -3.65 10.02
N GLU A 85 -4.31 -4.36 11.15
CA GLU A 85 -3.11 -4.92 11.78
C GLU A 85 -2.48 -5.94 10.84
N ASN A 86 -1.16 -5.86 10.65
CA ASN A 86 -0.42 -6.70 9.72
C ASN A 86 0.68 -7.42 10.50
N ASN A 87 0.44 -8.71 10.79
CA ASN A 87 1.39 -9.56 11.49
C ASN A 87 2.23 -10.43 10.53
N THR A 88 1.99 -10.34 9.23
CA THR A 88 2.47 -11.32 8.25
C THR A 88 3.47 -10.73 7.25
N ILE A 89 3.36 -9.44 6.93
CA ILE A 89 4.18 -8.77 5.93
C ILE A 89 5.13 -7.81 6.62
N SER A 90 6.39 -8.22 6.78
CA SER A 90 7.46 -7.33 7.23
C SER A 90 8.19 -6.76 6.01
N GLY A 91 8.45 -5.46 6.01
CA GLY A 91 9.39 -4.85 5.07
C GLY A 91 8.78 -3.94 4.01
N TRP A 92 9.70 -3.16 3.46
CA TRP A 92 9.50 -2.08 2.50
C TRP A 92 9.40 -2.68 1.11
N LEU A 93 8.24 -3.22 0.79
CA LEU A 93 8.02 -3.82 -0.52
C LEU A 93 7.55 -2.75 -1.49
N ASP A 94 8.35 -2.48 -2.53
CA ASP A 94 7.88 -1.78 -3.73
C ASP A 94 6.82 -2.68 -4.36
N VAL A 95 5.56 -2.31 -4.19
CA VAL A 95 4.40 -3.11 -4.58
C VAL A 95 3.84 -2.57 -5.89
N LEU A 96 3.77 -3.43 -6.89
CA LEU A 96 3.07 -3.20 -8.15
C LEU A 96 1.68 -3.84 -8.07
N LEU A 97 0.65 -3.11 -8.49
CA LEU A 97 -0.69 -3.67 -8.60
C LEU A 97 -0.77 -4.52 -9.88
N GLY A 98 -1.04 -5.82 -9.72
CA GLY A 98 -1.37 -6.68 -10.84
C GLY A 98 -2.79 -6.41 -11.36
N ASN A 99 -3.04 -6.75 -12.62
CA ASN A 99 -4.35 -6.63 -13.24
C ASN A 99 -5.42 -7.52 -12.58
N ASP A 100 -5.00 -8.49 -11.76
CA ASP A 100 -5.88 -9.32 -10.94
C ASP A 100 -6.36 -8.61 -9.66
N GLY A 101 -5.78 -7.45 -9.31
CA GLY A 101 -6.10 -6.69 -8.09
C GLY A 101 -5.21 -7.03 -6.90
N CYS A 102 -4.22 -7.90 -7.08
CA CYS A 102 -3.28 -8.27 -6.03
C CYS A 102 -2.00 -7.44 -6.09
N TRP A 103 -1.33 -7.35 -4.95
CA TRP A 103 -0.05 -6.66 -4.83
C TRP A 103 1.08 -7.63 -5.06
N TYR A 104 1.94 -7.30 -6.02
CA TYR A 104 3.13 -8.05 -6.31
C TYR A 104 4.32 -7.28 -5.79
N SER A 105 5.12 -7.93 -4.96
CA SER A 105 6.42 -7.41 -4.61
C SER A 105 7.51 -8.25 -5.27
N PRO A 106 8.47 -7.63 -5.98
CA PRO A 106 9.66 -8.34 -6.39
C PRO A 106 10.37 -8.88 -5.13
N PRO A 107 11.01 -10.05 -5.21
CA PRO A 107 11.55 -10.73 -4.05
C PRO A 107 12.39 -9.79 -3.17
N ALA A 108 12.01 -9.69 -1.90
CA ALA A 108 12.79 -8.95 -0.92
C ALA A 108 14.14 -9.65 -0.72
N ILE A 109 15.22 -8.89 -0.88
CA ILE A 109 16.60 -9.37 -0.69
C ILE A 109 16.80 -9.83 0.76
N SER A 110 16.78 -11.14 1.00
CA SER A 110 17.86 -11.94 1.61
C SER A 110 17.33 -13.28 2.13
N GLY A 111 17.15 -14.25 1.24
CA GLY A 111 16.81 -15.64 1.57
C GLY A 111 16.84 -16.49 0.29
N PRO A 112 16.98 -17.82 0.38
CA PRO A 112 17.13 -18.70 -0.78
C PRO A 112 15.87 -18.81 -1.67
N LEU A 113 14.81 -18.05 -1.37
CA LEU A 113 13.53 -18.06 -2.06
C LEU A 113 13.35 -16.73 -2.80
N LEU A 114 13.72 -16.71 -4.08
CA LEU A 114 13.57 -15.58 -5.02
C LEU A 114 12.16 -15.54 -5.65
N HIS A 115 11.10 -15.64 -4.83
CA HIS A 115 9.73 -15.67 -5.34
C HIS A 115 9.08 -14.29 -5.27
N VAL A 116 8.31 -13.95 -6.30
CA VAL A 116 7.43 -12.77 -6.26
C VAL A 116 6.34 -13.06 -5.24
N LEU A 117 6.15 -12.16 -4.28
CA LEU A 117 5.08 -12.31 -3.29
C LEU A 117 3.82 -11.63 -3.81
N LYS A 118 2.73 -12.39 -3.90
CA LYS A 118 1.38 -11.92 -4.21
C LYS A 118 0.61 -11.74 -2.91
N LEU A 119 0.11 -10.54 -2.64
CA LEU A 119 -0.81 -10.25 -1.55
C LEU A 119 -2.20 -9.96 -2.12
N ASP A 120 -3.16 -10.78 -1.72
CA ASP A 120 -4.57 -10.51 -1.94
C ASP A 120 -5.05 -9.48 -0.90
N LEU A 121 -5.48 -8.32 -1.34
CA LEU A 121 -5.87 -7.22 -0.45
C LEU A 121 -7.29 -7.36 0.12
N GLU A 122 -8.12 -8.21 -0.46
CA GLU A 122 -9.47 -8.44 0.04
C GLU A 122 -9.42 -9.39 1.25
N THR A 123 -8.59 -10.42 1.14
CA THR A 123 -8.43 -11.48 2.15
C THR A 123 -7.21 -11.27 3.04
N MET A 124 -6.31 -10.37 2.68
CA MET A 124 -5.00 -10.13 3.35
C MET A 124 -4.08 -11.37 3.37
N ASN A 125 -4.29 -12.30 2.43
CA ASN A 125 -3.47 -13.51 2.30
C ASN A 125 -2.27 -13.28 1.38
N THR A 126 -1.15 -13.93 1.69
CA THR A 126 0.09 -13.89 0.90
C THR A 126 0.36 -15.23 0.23
N TYR A 127 0.84 -15.19 -1.01
CA TYR A 127 1.18 -16.35 -1.83
C TYR A 127 2.55 -16.13 -2.48
N ALA A 128 3.37 -17.18 -2.57
CA ALA A 128 4.52 -17.18 -3.47
C ALA A 128 4.02 -17.42 -4.90
N VAL A 129 4.43 -16.58 -5.84
CA VAL A 129 4.11 -16.77 -7.26
C VAL A 129 5.19 -17.64 -7.88
N GLY A 130 4.80 -18.77 -8.48
CA GLY A 130 5.70 -19.69 -9.18
C GLY A 130 5.78 -21.10 -8.59
N ASP A 131 5.12 -21.37 -7.46
CA ASP A 131 4.87 -22.75 -7.00
C ASP A 131 3.57 -23.25 -7.64
N GLU A 132 3.60 -23.44 -8.95
CA GLU A 132 2.74 -24.45 -9.55
C GLU A 132 3.43 -25.77 -9.22
N ASP A 133 2.73 -26.67 -8.50
CA ASP A 133 3.17 -28.05 -8.32
C ASP A 133 3.62 -28.58 -9.68
N VAL A 134 4.94 -28.68 -9.89
CA VAL A 134 5.47 -29.64 -10.84
C VAL A 134 5.06 -30.98 -10.24
N GLY A 135 3.91 -31.47 -10.69
CA GLY A 135 3.49 -32.83 -10.43
C GLY A 135 4.68 -33.74 -10.66
N GLU A 136 4.95 -34.61 -9.69
CA GLU A 136 5.80 -35.76 -9.93
C GLU A 136 5.14 -36.60 -11.02
N ASP A 137 5.43 -36.27 -12.28
CA ASP A 137 5.16 -37.15 -13.41
C ASP A 137 6.24 -38.24 -13.41
N GLY A 138 5.88 -39.38 -12.80
CA GLY A 138 6.22 -40.77 -13.17
C GLY A 138 7.65 -41.15 -13.50
#